data_AF-A0A843RPE3-F1
#
_entry.id   AF-A0A843RPE3-F1
#
_cell.length_a   1.000
_cell.length_b   1.000
_cell.length_c   1.000
_cell.angle_alpha   90.00
_cell.angle_beta   90.00
_cell.angle_gamma   90.00
#
_symmetry.space_group_name_H-M   'P 1'
#
loop_
_entity.id
_entity.type
_entity.pdbx_description
1 polymer ?
#
loop_
_entity_poly.entity_id
_entity_poly.type
_entity_poly.pdbx_seq_one_letter_code
_entity_poly.pdbx_strand_id
1 'polypeptide(L)'
;MALLGLSACAELGIQFPDLRGPGAEVATPVLADQALSNAGRFPEDVTDEVAKPMPLPPRPLRKPEVPQAALEAARPPQVDPEALVGLDFERTSELLGDPSLLIEQPPAKIWAYNGRNCVLQVFFYPKVGGSDFRVLTYEVKGGPESPAARTGEATKTEEMKEFARLCLSELLAQAEASRAGKEIVPVQPANGTTRGGG
;
A
#
# COMPACT_ATOMS: atom_id res chain seq x y z
N MET A 1 -43.29 -38.33 13.78
CA MET A 1 -42.63 -37.02 13.58
C MET A 1 -41.67 -37.20 12.41
N ALA A 2 -41.97 -36.90 11.14
CA ALA A 2 -42.29 -35.59 10.53
C ALA A 2 -41.16 -34.59 10.88
N LEU A 3 -40.32 -34.02 10.00
CA LEU A 3 -40.40 -33.61 8.58
C LEU A 3 -38.98 -33.35 7.99
N LEU A 4 -38.81 -33.53 6.65
CA LEU A 4 -38.11 -32.70 5.62
C LEU A 4 -36.67 -32.18 5.90
N GLY A 5 -35.66 -32.16 5.01
CA GLY A 5 -35.61 -31.97 3.55
C GLY A 5 -34.59 -30.85 3.22
N LEU A 6 -34.00 -30.88 1.99
CA LEU A 6 -33.07 -29.91 1.33
C LEU A 6 -31.57 -30.11 1.68
N SER A 7 -30.68 -30.68 0.86
CA SER A 7 -30.37 -30.50 -0.58
C SER A 7 -30.12 -29.05 -1.00
N ALA A 8 -28.85 -28.67 -1.09
CA ALA A 8 -28.30 -27.70 -2.06
C ALA A 8 -26.76 -27.74 -2.02
N CYS A 9 -26.14 -28.60 -2.82
CA CYS A 9 -24.81 -28.31 -3.34
C CYS A 9 -24.99 -27.24 -4.41
N ALA A 10 -24.51 -26.03 -4.17
CA ALA A 10 -24.34 -25.06 -5.26
C ALA A 10 -23.15 -25.52 -6.10
N GLU A 11 -23.42 -26.39 -7.08
CA GLU A 11 -22.59 -26.56 -8.26
C GLU A 11 -22.65 -25.25 -9.06
N LEU A 12 -21.77 -24.31 -8.72
CA LEU A 12 -21.40 -23.27 -9.67
C LEU A 12 -20.49 -23.92 -10.71
N GLY A 13 -21.14 -24.46 -11.74
CA GLY A 13 -20.50 -24.90 -12.97
C GLY A 13 -19.77 -23.72 -13.62
N ILE A 14 -18.46 -23.63 -13.40
CA ILE A 14 -17.57 -22.87 -14.26
C ILE A 14 -17.16 -23.79 -15.40
N GLN A 15 -17.95 -23.73 -16.46
CA GLN A 15 -17.61 -24.32 -17.74
C GLN A 15 -16.56 -23.41 -18.38
N PHE A 16 -15.28 -23.75 -18.19
CA PHE A 16 -14.20 -23.10 -18.94
C PHE A 16 -14.37 -23.47 -20.42
N PRO A 17 -14.56 -22.50 -21.34
CA PRO A 17 -14.51 -22.80 -22.76
C PRO A 17 -13.07 -23.12 -23.16
N ASP A 18 -12.89 -24.38 -23.53
CA ASP A 18 -11.74 -24.94 -24.21
C ASP A 18 -11.57 -24.24 -25.58
N LEU A 19 -10.61 -23.32 -25.67
CA LEU A 19 -10.20 -22.69 -26.93
C LEU A 19 -9.12 -23.52 -27.64
N ARG A 20 -9.29 -24.85 -27.71
CA ARG A 20 -8.49 -25.72 -28.58
C ARG A 20 -9.25 -25.98 -29.88
N GLY A 21 -9.22 -25.01 -30.78
CA GLY A 21 -9.62 -25.22 -32.17
C GLY A 21 -8.53 -25.98 -32.95
N PRO A 22 -8.84 -27.09 -33.64
CA PRO A 22 -7.93 -27.78 -34.55
C PRO A 22 -7.90 -27.13 -35.95
N GLY A 23 -6.84 -27.43 -36.69
CA GLY A 23 -6.38 -26.71 -37.87
C GLY A 23 -7.22 -26.77 -39.15
N ALA A 24 -6.91 -25.82 -40.02
CA ALA A 24 -7.00 -25.88 -41.49
C ALA A 24 -5.86 -24.95 -41.98
N GLU A 25 -4.68 -25.45 -42.32
CA GLU A 25 -4.30 -26.06 -43.60
C GLU A 25 -4.54 -25.16 -44.84
N VAL A 26 -3.44 -24.95 -45.58
CA VAL A 26 -3.29 -24.53 -46.99
C VAL A 26 -3.59 -23.07 -47.37
N ALA A 27 -2.57 -22.34 -47.80
CA ALA A 27 -2.37 -21.97 -49.22
C ALA A 27 -1.31 -20.87 -49.41
N THR A 28 -0.40 -21.15 -50.34
CA THR A 28 0.64 -20.31 -50.94
C THR A 28 0.21 -18.89 -51.36
N PRO A 29 1.08 -17.87 -51.28
CA PRO A 29 0.83 -16.57 -51.88
C PRO A 29 1.12 -16.61 -53.40
N VAL A 30 0.07 -16.72 -54.21
CA VAL A 30 0.11 -16.35 -55.63
C VAL A 30 -0.97 -15.28 -55.82
N LEU A 31 -0.61 -14.00 -55.73
CA LEU A 31 -1.22 -12.90 -56.51
C LEU A 31 -0.62 -11.51 -56.19
N ALA A 32 0.70 -11.39 -56.00
CA ALA A 32 1.32 -10.06 -55.89
C ALA A 32 1.46 -9.33 -57.24
N ASP A 33 1.15 -10.00 -58.37
CA ASP A 33 1.50 -9.51 -59.71
C ASP A 33 0.39 -8.68 -60.38
N GLN A 34 -0.88 -8.83 -59.97
CA GLN A 34 -2.00 -8.14 -60.64
C GLN A 34 -2.29 -6.72 -60.13
N ALA A 35 -1.66 -6.29 -59.03
CA ALA A 35 -1.87 -4.94 -58.49
C ALA A 35 -1.05 -3.85 -59.22
N LEU A 36 -0.07 -4.23 -60.03
CA LEU A 36 0.81 -3.28 -60.73
C LEU A 36 0.26 -2.78 -62.07
N SER A 37 -0.80 -3.40 -62.63
CA SER A 37 -1.32 -3.05 -63.96
C SER A 37 -2.25 -1.82 -63.99
N ASN A 38 -2.65 -1.26 -62.85
CA ASN A 38 -3.53 -0.08 -62.81
C ASN A 38 -2.80 1.27 -62.61
N ALA A 39 -1.47 1.27 -62.53
CA ALA A 39 -0.67 2.48 -62.39
C ALA A 39 -0.45 3.18 -63.76
N GLY A 40 -1.52 3.65 -64.40
CA GLY A 40 -1.40 4.27 -65.73
C GLY A 40 -2.60 5.02 -66.27
N ARG A 41 -3.60 5.39 -65.46
CA ARG A 41 -4.68 6.28 -65.88
C ARG A 41 -4.91 7.38 -64.84
N PHE A 42 -4.25 8.51 -65.04
CA PHE A 42 -4.66 9.77 -64.43
C PHE A 42 -5.71 10.41 -65.34
N PRO A 43 -6.94 10.65 -64.88
CA PRO A 43 -7.85 11.54 -65.59
C PRO A 43 -7.32 12.98 -65.45
N GLU A 44 -6.90 13.56 -66.57
CA GLU A 44 -6.71 15.00 -66.71
C GLU A 44 -8.11 15.65 -66.67
N ASP A 45 -8.45 16.27 -65.55
CA ASP A 45 -9.25 17.50 -65.45
C ASP A 45 -9.63 17.70 -63.97
N VAL A 46 -8.83 18.46 -63.21
CA VAL A 46 -9.38 19.23 -62.09
C VAL A 46 -8.72 20.59 -62.11
N THR A 47 -9.53 21.52 -62.56
CA THR A 47 -9.36 22.96 -62.57
C THR A 47 -8.92 23.52 -61.23
N ASP A 48 -8.08 24.54 -61.35
CA ASP A 48 -7.54 25.42 -60.32
C ASP A 48 -8.67 26.10 -59.53
N GLU A 49 -9.08 25.53 -58.40
CA GLU A 49 -9.86 26.24 -57.37
C GLU A 49 -9.02 26.30 -56.08
N VAL A 50 -8.51 27.50 -55.83
CA VAL A 50 -7.74 27.90 -54.65
C VAL A 50 -8.53 27.61 -53.38
N ALA A 51 -8.29 26.44 -52.79
CA ALA A 51 -8.80 26.08 -51.48
C ALA A 51 -8.19 26.98 -50.40
N LYS A 52 -9.05 27.81 -49.81
CA LYS A 52 -8.75 28.67 -48.65
C LYS A 52 -8.20 27.79 -47.50
N PRO A 53 -7.03 28.11 -46.90
CA PRO A 53 -6.50 27.30 -45.80
C PRO A 53 -7.47 27.26 -44.62
N MET A 54 -7.92 26.07 -44.22
CA MET A 54 -8.61 25.88 -42.95
C MET A 54 -7.65 26.20 -41.79
N PRO A 55 -8.11 26.84 -40.71
CA PRO A 55 -7.31 27.02 -39.50
C PRO A 55 -6.93 25.66 -38.92
N LEU A 56 -5.66 25.51 -38.56
CA LEU A 56 -5.15 24.33 -37.87
C LEU A 56 -5.95 24.08 -36.58
N PRO A 57 -6.32 22.83 -36.26
CA PRO A 57 -6.99 22.51 -35.00
C PRO A 57 -6.08 22.89 -33.82
N PRO A 58 -6.66 23.35 -32.70
CA PRO A 58 -5.89 23.67 -31.50
C PRO A 58 -5.17 22.42 -31.01
N ARG A 59 -3.88 22.56 -30.71
CA ARG A 59 -3.06 21.48 -30.17
C ARG A 59 -3.70 20.99 -28.86
N PRO A 60 -3.79 19.67 -28.62
CA PRO A 60 -4.26 19.15 -27.34
C PRO A 60 -3.38 19.70 -26.22
N LEU A 61 -4.00 20.24 -25.17
CA LEU A 61 -3.30 20.65 -23.95
C LEU A 61 -2.50 19.46 -23.41
N ARG A 62 -1.19 19.65 -23.19
CA ARG A 62 -0.36 18.65 -22.51
C ARG A 62 -0.96 18.37 -21.14
N LYS A 63 -1.09 17.09 -20.82
CA LYS A 63 -1.38 16.61 -19.46
C LYS A 63 -0.31 17.20 -18.52
N PRO A 64 -0.67 17.78 -17.37
CA PRO A 64 0.31 18.30 -16.43
C PRO A 64 1.33 17.21 -16.09
N GLU A 65 2.60 17.48 -16.39
CA GLU A 65 3.70 16.61 -16.01
C GLU A 65 3.84 16.74 -14.50
N VAL A 66 3.44 15.69 -13.77
CA VAL A 66 3.58 15.66 -12.31
C VAL A 66 5.07 15.78 -12.01
N PRO A 67 5.52 16.82 -11.29
CA PRO A 67 6.94 16.99 -11.00
C PRO A 67 7.48 15.76 -10.30
N GLN A 68 8.67 15.29 -10.69
CA GLN A 68 9.32 14.13 -10.07
C GLN A 68 9.42 14.29 -8.53
N ALA A 69 9.61 15.52 -8.06
CA ALA A 69 9.60 15.86 -6.63
C ALA A 69 8.28 15.54 -5.92
N ALA A 70 7.13 15.61 -6.60
CA ALA A 70 5.83 15.23 -6.04
C ALA A 70 5.68 13.69 -5.95
N LEU A 71 6.33 12.95 -6.86
CA LEU A 71 6.39 11.48 -6.79
C LEU A 71 7.34 11.00 -5.68
N GLU A 72 8.44 11.72 -5.46
CA GLU A 72 9.40 11.42 -4.38
C GLU A 72 8.84 11.74 -3.00
N ALA A 73 8.11 12.86 -2.86
CA ALA A 73 7.41 13.22 -1.62
C ALA A 73 6.28 12.24 -1.24
N ALA A 74 5.74 11.50 -2.22
CA ALA A 74 4.73 10.47 -1.99
C ALA A 74 5.34 9.11 -1.56
N ARG A 75 6.67 8.95 -1.59
CA ARG A 75 7.31 7.71 -1.14
C ARG A 75 7.35 7.70 0.39
N PRO A 76 6.83 6.65 1.04
CA PRO A 76 6.89 6.56 2.50
C PRO A 76 8.35 6.57 2.97
N PRO A 77 8.66 7.25 4.09
CA PRO A 77 10.00 7.28 4.65
C PRO A 77 10.45 5.84 4.93
N GLN A 78 11.57 5.50 4.32
CA GLN A 78 12.16 4.17 4.39
C GLN A 78 13.04 4.13 5.65
N VAL A 79 12.43 3.83 6.80
CA VAL A 79 13.15 3.79 8.09
C VAL A 79 13.65 2.38 8.38
N ASP A 80 14.93 2.25 8.66
CA ASP A 80 15.54 0.97 9.05
C ASP A 80 15.13 0.57 10.48
N PRO A 81 14.68 -0.67 10.68
CA PRO A 81 14.25 -1.14 12.00
C PRO A 81 15.40 -1.22 13.01
N GLU A 82 16.65 -1.32 12.55
CA GLU A 82 17.82 -1.24 13.42
C GLU A 82 17.99 0.13 14.10
N ALA A 83 17.38 1.20 13.57
CA ALA A 83 17.40 2.52 14.21
C ALA A 83 16.65 2.54 15.56
N LEU A 84 15.83 1.52 15.85
CA LEU A 84 15.15 1.38 17.14
C LEU A 84 16.11 0.91 18.24
N VAL A 85 17.17 0.19 17.89
CA VAL A 85 18.10 -0.39 18.87
C VAL A 85 18.92 0.72 19.54
N GLY A 86 18.96 0.70 20.87
CA GLY A 86 19.64 1.72 21.69
C GLY A 86 18.78 2.93 22.06
N LEU A 87 17.55 3.04 21.56
CA LEU A 87 16.62 4.08 22.03
C LEU A 87 16.20 3.83 23.48
N ASP A 88 15.91 4.89 24.22
CA ASP A 88 15.23 4.82 25.52
C ASP A 88 13.71 4.94 25.35
N PHE A 89 12.97 4.90 26.45
CA PHE A 89 11.51 4.99 26.44
C PHE A 89 11.01 6.29 25.80
N GLU A 90 11.60 7.43 26.16
CA GLU A 90 11.19 8.75 25.68
C GLU A 90 11.41 8.87 24.18
N ARG A 91 12.62 8.56 23.69
CA ARG A 91 12.93 8.56 22.26
C ARG A 91 12.08 7.58 21.47
N THR A 92 11.76 6.42 22.04
CA THR A 92 10.90 5.44 21.37
C THR A 92 9.47 5.98 21.24
N SER A 93 8.93 6.58 22.29
CA SER A 93 7.60 7.22 22.27
C SER A 93 7.54 8.46 21.38
N GLU A 94 8.61 9.25 21.31
CA GLU A 94 8.74 10.36 20.36
C GLU A 94 8.75 9.90 18.90
N LEU A 95 9.17 8.67 18.63
CA LEU A 95 9.21 8.11 17.29
C LEU A 95 7.89 7.42 16.93
N LEU A 96 7.44 6.48 17.75
CA LEU A 96 6.31 5.59 17.47
C LEU A 96 4.99 6.03 18.11
N GLY A 97 5.03 6.96 19.07
CA GLY A 97 3.88 7.33 19.88
C GLY A 97 3.69 6.44 21.10
N ASP A 98 2.48 6.43 21.62
CA ASP A 98 2.12 5.63 22.80
C ASP A 98 1.96 4.15 22.43
N PRO A 99 2.56 3.21 23.19
CA PRO A 99 2.42 1.78 22.90
C PRO A 99 0.99 1.30 23.13
N SER A 100 0.56 0.32 22.33
CA SER A 100 -0.76 -0.31 22.48
C SER A 100 -0.82 -1.22 23.72
N LEU A 101 0.32 -1.81 24.10
CA LEU A 101 0.43 -2.66 25.28
C LEU A 101 1.82 -2.52 25.91
N LEU A 102 1.84 -2.47 27.24
CA LEU A 102 3.06 -2.45 28.06
C LEU A 102 3.07 -3.69 28.96
N ILE A 103 4.12 -4.50 28.84
CA ILE A 103 4.33 -5.71 29.63
C ILE A 103 5.63 -5.54 30.40
N GLU A 104 5.56 -5.66 31.72
CA GLU A 104 6.76 -5.70 32.57
C GLU A 104 7.13 -7.17 32.83
N GLN A 105 8.26 -7.61 32.28
CA GLN A 105 8.74 -8.98 32.42
C GLN A 105 10.23 -8.95 32.81
N PRO A 106 10.54 -8.89 34.12
CA PRO A 106 11.92 -8.76 34.59
C PRO A 106 12.85 -9.81 33.94
N PRO A 107 14.04 -9.40 33.45
CA PRO A 107 14.67 -8.07 33.57
C PRO A 107 14.23 -7.06 32.49
N ALA A 108 13.32 -7.41 31.59
CA ALA A 108 12.93 -6.59 30.45
C ALA A 108 11.61 -5.84 30.67
N LYS A 109 11.41 -4.78 29.88
CA LYS A 109 10.09 -4.21 29.62
C LYS A 109 9.77 -4.37 28.15
N ILE A 110 8.57 -4.83 27.82
CA ILE A 110 8.16 -5.12 26.45
C ILE A 110 7.03 -4.17 26.09
N TRP A 111 7.23 -3.40 25.04
CA TRP A 111 6.21 -2.52 24.49
C TRP A 111 5.74 -3.06 23.14
N ALA A 112 4.43 -3.26 22.99
CA ALA A 112 3.86 -3.71 21.73
C ALA A 112 3.07 -2.60 21.05
N TYR A 113 3.32 -2.43 19.76
CA TYR A 113 2.63 -1.49 18.87
C TYR A 113 1.84 -2.29 17.84
N ASN A 114 0.53 -2.06 17.81
CA ASN A 114 -0.36 -2.73 16.88
C ASN A 114 -0.51 -1.88 15.61
N GLY A 115 0.02 -2.38 14.50
CA GLY A 115 -0.37 -1.92 13.17
C GLY A 115 -1.60 -2.67 12.68
N ARG A 116 -2.07 -2.35 11.46
CA ARG A 116 -3.22 -3.06 10.88
C ARG A 116 -2.86 -4.51 10.56
N ASN A 117 -1.68 -4.71 9.95
CA ASN A 117 -1.24 -6.01 9.46
C ASN A 117 -0.02 -6.57 10.21
N CYS A 118 0.46 -5.90 11.24
CA CYS A 118 1.63 -6.32 12.00
C CYS A 118 1.55 -5.90 13.47
N VAL A 119 2.32 -6.59 14.31
CA VAL A 119 2.58 -6.17 15.70
C VAL A 119 4.08 -6.07 15.88
N LEU A 120 4.57 -4.88 16.22
CA LEU A 120 5.97 -4.62 16.57
C LEU A 120 6.12 -4.68 18.09
N GLN A 121 6.92 -5.60 18.59
CA GLN A 121 7.32 -5.67 19.99
C GLN A 121 8.74 -5.14 20.13
N VAL A 122 8.93 -4.25 21.09
CA VAL A 122 10.22 -3.64 21.42
C VAL A 122 10.61 -4.08 22.82
N PHE A 123 11.81 -4.62 22.98
CA PHE A 123 12.31 -5.17 24.23
C PHE A 123 13.37 -4.24 24.82
N PHE A 124 13.04 -3.66 25.96
CA PHE A 124 13.90 -2.77 26.72
C PHE A 124 14.61 -3.54 27.83
N TYR A 125 15.93 -3.40 27.90
CA TYR A 125 16.75 -3.98 28.96
C TYR A 125 17.49 -2.87 29.72
N PRO A 126 17.69 -3.04 31.04
CA PRO A 126 18.50 -2.12 31.82
C PRO A 126 19.98 -2.24 31.41
N LYS A 127 20.66 -1.11 31.37
CA LYS A 127 22.11 -1.06 31.16
C LYS A 127 22.82 -1.66 32.38
N VAL A 128 23.90 -2.41 32.13
CA VAL A 128 24.73 -2.98 33.19
C VAL A 128 25.27 -1.85 34.08
N GLY A 129 24.97 -1.91 35.38
CA GLY A 129 25.41 -0.93 36.36
C GLY A 129 24.60 0.37 36.41
N GLY A 130 23.42 0.43 35.78
CA GLY A 130 22.54 1.59 35.83
C GLY A 130 21.05 1.22 35.81
N SER A 131 20.20 2.24 35.89
CA SER A 131 18.73 2.12 35.78
C SER A 131 18.20 2.55 34.40
N ASP A 132 19.09 2.91 33.48
CA ASP A 132 18.72 3.32 32.12
C ASP A 132 18.31 2.11 31.30
N PHE A 133 17.09 2.14 30.76
CA PHE A 133 16.60 1.11 29.85
C PHE A 133 16.84 1.51 28.41
N ARG A 134 17.32 0.54 27.62
CA ARG A 134 17.60 0.71 26.20
C ARG A 134 16.98 -0.43 25.42
N VAL A 135 16.47 -0.15 24.23
CA VAL A 135 16.04 -1.19 23.29
C VAL A 135 17.24 -2.05 22.94
N LEU A 136 17.14 -3.34 23.19
CA LEU A 136 18.17 -4.30 22.81
C LEU A 136 17.78 -5.08 21.55
N THR A 137 16.50 -5.40 21.43
CA THR A 137 15.95 -6.18 20.33
C THR A 137 14.51 -5.79 20.05
N TYR A 138 14.04 -6.14 18.85
CA TYR A 138 12.67 -5.99 18.42
C TYR A 138 12.20 -7.29 17.76
N GLU A 139 10.91 -7.54 17.80
CA GLU A 139 10.26 -8.63 17.08
C GLU A 139 9.06 -8.10 16.31
N VAL A 140 8.84 -8.63 15.11
CA VAL A 140 7.65 -8.29 14.32
C VAL A 140 6.86 -9.55 14.07
N LYS A 141 5.57 -9.50 14.39
CA LYS A 141 4.62 -10.59 14.18
C LYS A 141 3.56 -10.16 13.19
N GLY A 142 2.97 -11.13 12.49
CA GLY A 142 1.76 -10.89 11.70
C GLY A 142 0.65 -10.31 12.59
N GLY A 143 0.00 -9.25 12.11
CA GLY A 143 -1.12 -8.62 12.81
C GLY A 143 -2.35 -9.53 12.87
N PRO A 144 -3.39 -9.13 13.62
CA PRO A 144 -4.62 -9.94 13.74
C PRO A 144 -5.30 -10.20 12.40
N GLU A 145 -5.08 -9.33 11.41
CA GLU A 145 -5.63 -9.43 10.06
C GLU A 145 -4.65 -10.04 9.04
N SER A 146 -3.42 -10.39 9.46
CA SER A 146 -2.39 -10.91 8.56
C SER A 146 -2.49 -12.42 8.38
N PRO A 147 -2.49 -12.94 7.14
CA PRO A 147 -2.43 -14.38 6.88
C PRO A 147 -1.14 -15.02 7.41
N ALA A 148 -0.09 -14.24 7.68
CA ALA A 148 1.16 -14.70 8.28
C ALA A 148 1.03 -15.11 9.76
N ALA A 149 -0.02 -14.69 10.48
CA ALA A 149 -0.24 -15.13 11.86
C ALA A 149 -0.57 -16.64 11.97
N ARG A 150 -0.90 -17.31 10.85
CA ARG A 150 -1.32 -18.72 10.81
C ARG A 150 -0.23 -19.69 10.38
N THR A 151 0.87 -19.20 9.84
CA THR A 151 1.94 -20.04 9.29
C THR A 151 3.25 -19.49 9.85
N GLY A 152 3.83 -20.19 10.83
CA GLY A 152 5.06 -19.78 11.53
C GLY A 152 6.31 -19.88 10.66
N GLU A 153 6.29 -19.28 9.47
CA GLU A 153 7.32 -19.42 8.45
C GLU A 153 8.20 -18.17 8.45
N ALA A 154 9.13 -18.12 9.40
CA ALA A 154 10.25 -17.17 9.38
C ALA A 154 11.44 -17.87 8.72
N THR A 155 11.52 -17.79 7.39
CA THR A 155 12.55 -18.50 6.60
C THR A 155 13.44 -17.56 5.78
N LYS A 156 13.82 -16.39 6.32
CA LYS A 156 15.06 -15.66 5.98
C LYS A 156 15.17 -14.37 6.79
N THR A 157 16.38 -14.06 7.27
CA THR A 157 16.69 -12.81 8.00
C THR A 157 16.39 -11.57 7.14
N GLU A 158 16.67 -11.61 5.84
CA GLU A 158 16.40 -10.49 4.92
C GLU A 158 14.90 -10.24 4.71
N GLU A 159 14.10 -11.30 4.56
CA GLU A 159 12.64 -11.18 4.40
C GLU A 159 11.98 -10.69 5.70
N MET A 160 12.48 -11.16 6.84
CA MET A 160 12.04 -10.67 8.14
C MET A 160 12.43 -9.20 8.37
N LYS A 161 13.62 -8.79 7.93
CA LYS A 161 14.05 -7.38 7.99
C LYS A 161 13.17 -6.49 7.12
N GLU A 162 12.87 -6.90 5.89
CA GLU A 162 11.97 -6.11 5.03
C GLU A 162 10.54 -6.07 5.60
N PHE A 163 10.06 -7.18 6.17
CA PHE A 163 8.77 -7.19 6.87
C PHE A 163 8.77 -6.23 8.08
N ALA A 164 9.84 -6.20 8.85
CA ALA A 164 9.98 -5.26 9.96
C ALA A 164 10.04 -3.80 9.48
N ARG A 165 10.71 -3.55 8.36
CA ARG A 165 10.80 -2.23 7.72
C ARG A 165 9.42 -1.73 7.28
N LEU A 166 8.64 -2.59 6.63
CA LEU A 166 7.27 -2.30 6.23
C LEU A 166 6.38 -2.01 7.44
N CYS A 167 6.46 -2.85 8.48
CA CYS A 167 5.69 -2.66 9.71
C CYS A 167 6.04 -1.33 10.40
N LEU A 168 7.33 -1.01 10.51
CA LEU A 168 7.81 0.24 11.10
C LEU A 168 7.31 1.45 10.30
N SER A 169 7.40 1.42 8.97
CA SER A 169 6.90 2.50 8.11
C SER A 169 5.40 2.74 8.29
N GLU A 170 4.63 1.68 8.50
CA GLU A 170 3.18 1.78 8.77
C GLU A 170 2.91 2.41 10.13
N LEU A 171 3.64 1.99 11.17
CA LEU A 171 3.48 2.53 12.53
C LEU A 171 3.86 4.00 12.62
N LEU A 172 4.91 4.42 11.91
CA LEU A 172 5.31 5.83 11.82
C LEU A 172 4.22 6.68 11.16
N ALA A 173 3.65 6.22 10.05
CA ALA A 173 2.53 6.91 9.39
C ALA A 173 1.30 7.02 10.32
N GLN A 174 1.02 5.98 11.12
CA GLN A 174 -0.04 6.02 12.13
C GLN A 174 0.27 6.99 13.28
N ALA A 175 1.53 7.06 13.72
CA ALA A 175 1.99 7.99 14.76
C ALA A 175 1.83 9.44 14.30
N GLU A 176 2.16 9.75 13.04
CA GLU A 176 1.96 11.07 12.45
C GLU A 176 0.46 11.42 12.36
N ALA A 177 -0.37 10.49 11.88
CA ALA A 177 -1.82 10.70 11.79
C ALA A 177 -2.48 10.90 13.17
N SER A 178 -2.05 10.15 14.18
CA SER A 178 -2.57 10.28 15.55
C SER A 178 -2.09 11.57 16.22
N ARG A 179 -0.87 12.05 15.93
CA ARG A 179 -0.43 13.39 16.35
C ARG A 179 -1.27 14.50 15.72
N ALA A 180 -1.52 14.42 14.42
CA ALA A 180 -2.39 15.38 13.73
C ALA A 180 -3.82 15.39 14.29
N GLY A 181 -4.35 14.23 14.71
CA GLY A 181 -5.67 14.14 15.36
C GLY A 181 -5.70 14.64 16.80
N LYS A 182 -4.64 14.45 17.58
CA LYS A 182 -4.55 14.86 19.00
C LYS A 182 -4.54 16.38 19.17
N GLU A 183 -4.03 17.12 18.18
CA GLU A 183 -4.01 18.59 18.18
C GLU A 183 -5.39 19.24 17.93
N ILE A 184 -6.37 18.48 17.42
CA ILE A 184 -7.70 19.01 17.06
C ILE A 184 -8.69 18.90 18.24
N VAL A 185 -8.33 18.28 19.37
CA VAL A 185 -9.24 18.21 20.53
C VAL A 185 -9.40 19.62 21.12
N PRO A 186 -10.58 20.25 21.02
CA PRO A 186 -10.79 21.55 21.61
C PRO A 186 -10.78 21.37 23.13
N VAL A 187 -9.89 22.09 23.80
CA VAL A 187 -9.96 22.31 25.25
C VAL A 187 -11.34 22.89 25.55
N GLN A 188 -12.24 22.05 26.10
CA GLN A 188 -13.52 22.52 26.58
C GLN A 188 -13.26 23.50 27.74
N PRO A 189 -13.74 24.75 27.67
CA PRO A 189 -13.60 25.67 28.79
C PRO A 189 -14.43 25.13 29.96
N ALA A 190 -13.76 24.94 31.10
CA ALA A 190 -14.40 24.62 32.36
C ALA A 190 -15.34 25.78 32.76
N ASN A 191 -16.64 25.64 32.45
CA ASN A 191 -17.64 26.56 32.95
C ASN A 191 -17.89 26.30 34.44
N GLY A 192 -17.11 26.99 35.27
CA GLY A 192 -17.39 27.16 36.70
C GLY A 192 -18.72 27.88 36.87
N THR A 193 -19.77 27.13 37.22
CA THR A 193 -21.03 27.71 37.65
C THR A 193 -20.94 28.04 39.13
N THR A 194 -20.57 29.27 39.43
CA THR A 194 -20.81 29.90 40.72
C THR A 194 -22.31 30.06 40.90
N ARG A 195 -22.95 29.15 41.65
CA ARG A 195 -24.35 29.31 42.07
C ARG A 195 -24.39 29.96 43.45
N GLY A 196 -24.52 31.29 43.46
CA GLY A 196 -24.97 32.04 44.62
C GLY A 196 -26.50 32.12 44.70
N GLY A 197 -27.02 32.31 45.92
CA GLY A 197 -28.40 32.68 46.24
C GLY A 197 -29.19 31.52 46.88
N GLY A 198 -29.71 31.66 48.11
CA GLY A 198 -29.77 32.81 49.01
C GLY A 198 -30.37 32.42 50.36
#